data_AF-A0AAC9VLJ2-F1
#
_entry.id   AF-A0AAC9VLJ2-F1
#
_cell.length_a   1.000
_cell.length_b   1.000
_cell.length_c   1.000
_cell.angle_alpha   90.00
_cell.angle_beta   90.00
_cell.angle_gamma   90.00
#
_symmetry.space_group_name_H-M   'P 1'
#
loop_
_entity.id
_entity.type
_entity.pdbx_description
1 polymer ?
#
loop_
_entity_poly.entity_id
_entity_poly.type
_entity_poly.pdbx_seq_one_letter_code
_entity_poly.pdbx_strand_id
1 'polypeptide(L)'
;MSIRETAKRFHKEVSYGYRYPDSLVKTNRAKTLCPRRRKIDKDERQYPDAYQRERAARFGLRQKSICQALKRWRLTYKKMRGHPKADEKTRHLFQDKIARYQKQVKPLVYSMKETLPTTCQPLRIFSTRSALFWVPRLAG
;
A
#
# COMPACT_ATOMS: atom_id res chain seq x y z
N MET A 1 19.72 49.45 -17.42
CA MET A 1 18.30 49.24 -17.70
C MET A 1 17.50 49.81 -16.53
N SER A 2 16.79 50.92 -16.73
CA SER A 2 15.91 51.49 -15.70
C SER A 2 14.62 50.67 -15.56
N ILE A 3 13.96 50.70 -14.39
CA ILE A 3 12.72 49.91 -14.14
C ILE A 3 11.64 50.21 -15.21
N ARG A 4 11.57 51.46 -15.67
CA ARG A 4 10.63 51.90 -16.71
C ARG A 4 10.97 51.28 -18.08
N GLU A 5 12.24 51.22 -18.46
CA GLU A 5 12.67 50.55 -19.69
C GLU A 5 12.35 49.06 -19.66
N THR A 6 12.61 48.40 -18.52
CA THR A 6 12.33 46.97 -18.34
C THR A 6 10.83 46.68 -18.42
N ALA A 7 10.00 47.50 -17.76
CA ALA A 7 8.55 47.40 -17.81
C ALA A 7 7.99 47.56 -19.23
N LYS A 8 8.49 48.54 -19.99
CA LYS A 8 8.17 48.72 -21.42
C LYS A 8 8.57 47.51 -22.26
N ARG A 9 9.78 46.97 -22.05
CA ARG A 9 10.30 45.79 -22.78
C ARG A 9 9.44 44.54 -22.59
N PHE A 10 8.88 44.35 -21.40
CA PHE A 10 8.05 43.18 -21.07
C PHE A 10 6.55 43.46 -21.10
N HIS A 11 6.10 44.63 -21.59
CA HIS A 11 4.70 45.06 -21.62
C HIS A 11 3.99 44.91 -20.27
N LYS A 12 4.67 45.30 -19.19
CA LYS A 12 4.12 45.29 -17.83
C LYS A 12 3.97 46.72 -17.32
N GLU A 13 3.02 46.94 -16.44
CA GLU A 13 2.88 48.22 -15.76
C GLU A 13 4.09 48.52 -14.87
N VAL A 14 4.48 49.79 -14.76
CA VAL A 14 5.60 50.23 -13.91
C VAL A 14 5.35 49.85 -12.43
N SER A 15 4.08 49.83 -12.02
CA SER A 15 3.62 49.36 -10.69
C SER A 15 4.06 47.92 -10.38
N TYR A 16 4.19 47.06 -11.40
CA TYR A 16 4.61 45.67 -11.27
C TYR A 16 6.07 45.53 -10.82
N GLY A 17 6.95 46.44 -11.27
CA GLY A 17 8.34 46.51 -10.83
C GLY A 17 8.51 46.97 -9.38
N TYR A 18 7.58 47.78 -8.88
CA TYR A 18 7.54 48.20 -7.47
C TYR A 18 6.87 47.17 -6.55
N ARG A 19 5.95 46.33 -7.06
CA ARG A 19 5.22 45.32 -6.28
C ARG A 19 6.09 44.10 -5.90
N TYR A 20 7.16 43.85 -6.63
CA TYR A 20 8.13 42.78 -6.37
C TYR A 20 9.56 43.34 -6.32
N PRO A 21 9.97 44.01 -5.23
CA PRO A 21 11.38 44.28 -4.99
C PRO A 21 12.15 42.95 -4.90
N ASP A 22 13.43 42.94 -5.27
CA ASP A 22 14.31 41.74 -5.25
C ASP A 22 14.32 41.01 -3.89
N SER A 23 13.90 41.69 -2.82
CA SER A 23 13.73 41.16 -1.46
C SER A 23 12.48 40.29 -1.24
N LEU A 24 11.63 40.08 -2.26
CA LEU A 24 10.35 39.37 -2.15
C LEU A 24 10.36 37.96 -2.76
N VAL A 25 11.54 37.32 -2.83
CA VAL A 25 11.60 35.86 -2.86
C VAL A 25 11.24 35.34 -1.46
N LYS A 26 9.97 35.50 -1.05
CA LYS A 26 9.38 34.61 -0.07
C LYS A 26 9.40 33.25 -0.75
N THR A 27 10.44 32.46 -0.49
CA THR A 27 10.47 31.09 -0.97
C THR A 27 9.16 30.48 -0.50
N ASN A 28 8.32 30.03 -1.42
CA ASN A 28 7.14 29.21 -1.13
C ASN A 28 7.60 27.83 -0.62
N ARG A 29 8.55 27.80 0.33
CA ARG A 29 8.93 26.62 1.08
C ARG A 29 7.75 26.33 1.99
N ALA A 30 6.77 25.64 1.41
CA ALA A 30 5.79 24.90 2.17
C ALA A 30 6.54 24.22 3.32
N LYS A 31 6.11 24.48 4.57
CA LYS A 31 6.65 23.80 5.75
C LYS A 31 6.65 22.31 5.41
N THR A 32 7.83 21.70 5.42
CA THR A 32 7.96 20.32 4.98
C THR A 32 7.20 19.46 5.98
N LEU A 33 5.98 19.07 5.60
CA LEU A 33 5.11 18.20 6.40
C LEU A 33 5.71 16.79 6.59
N CYS A 34 6.79 16.48 5.86
CA CYS A 34 7.50 15.21 5.83
C CYS A 34 8.80 15.28 6.68
N PRO A 35 9.18 14.19 7.38
CA PRO A 35 10.48 14.12 8.02
C PRO A 35 11.66 14.33 7.06
N ARG A 36 12.76 14.83 7.60
CA ARG A 36 14.06 14.87 6.90
C ARG A 36 14.50 13.44 6.54
N ARG A 37 15.07 13.25 5.34
CA ARG A 37 15.54 11.95 4.81
C ARG A 37 16.32 11.13 5.84
N ARG A 38 17.39 11.72 6.41
CA ARG A 38 18.26 11.07 7.41
C ARG A 38 17.51 10.44 8.58
N LYS A 39 16.40 11.06 9.03
CA LYS A 39 15.61 10.56 10.16
C LYS A 39 14.78 9.34 9.77
N ILE A 40 14.19 9.36 8.58
CA ILE A 40 13.42 8.23 8.04
C ILE A 40 14.34 7.05 7.74
N ASP A 41 15.50 7.28 7.14
CA ASP A 41 16.45 6.22 6.83
C ASP A 41 16.88 5.46 8.11
N LYS A 42 17.08 6.21 9.22
CA LYS A 42 17.40 5.61 10.52
C LYS A 42 16.23 4.79 11.08
N ASP A 43 15.01 5.31 11.02
CA ASP A 43 13.81 4.62 11.50
C ASP A 43 13.50 3.36 10.69
N GLU A 44 13.70 3.39 9.37
CA GLU A 44 13.52 2.20 8.52
C GLU A 44 14.57 1.12 8.79
N ARG A 45 15.83 1.49 9.02
CA ARG A 45 16.87 0.51 9.42
C ARG A 45 16.56 -0.14 10.76
N GLN A 46 16.06 0.64 11.72
CA GLN A 46 15.80 0.16 13.07
C GLN A 46 14.49 -0.63 13.16
N TYR A 47 13.49 -0.26 12.36
CA TYR A 47 12.17 -0.87 12.38
C TYR A 47 11.65 -1.09 10.95
N PRO A 48 12.23 -2.04 10.21
CA PRO A 48 11.90 -2.24 8.79
C PRO A 48 10.42 -2.61 8.61
N ASP A 49 9.88 -3.44 9.50
CA ASP A 49 8.50 -3.93 9.45
C ASP A 49 7.44 -3.01 10.09
N ALA A 50 7.85 -1.87 10.67
CA ALA A 50 6.93 -0.97 11.37
C ALA A 50 5.89 -0.35 10.42
N TYR A 51 4.64 -0.32 10.87
CA TYR A 51 3.54 0.28 10.10
C TYR A 51 3.68 1.81 10.03
N GLN A 52 3.14 2.41 8.98
CA GLN A 52 3.21 3.87 8.79
C GLN A 52 2.60 4.67 9.96
N ARG A 53 1.56 4.12 10.62
CA ARG A 53 0.93 4.70 11.81
C ARG A 53 1.88 4.72 13.02
N GLU A 54 2.68 3.67 13.20
CA GLU A 54 3.63 3.54 14.32
C GLU A 54 4.79 4.50 14.13
N ARG A 55 5.31 4.55 12.90
CA ARG A 55 6.31 5.54 12.50
C ARG A 55 5.80 6.97 12.72
N ALA A 56 4.56 7.24 12.32
CA ALA A 56 3.93 8.55 12.51
C ALA A 56 3.85 8.95 13.99
N ALA A 57 3.49 8.02 14.87
CA ALA A 57 3.48 8.23 16.32
C ALA A 57 4.88 8.59 16.85
N ARG A 58 5.94 7.89 16.43
CA ARG A 58 7.33 8.20 16.82
C ARG A 58 7.79 9.57 16.35
N PHE A 59 7.36 9.99 15.16
CA PHE A 59 7.72 11.30 14.60
C PHE A 59 6.81 12.45 15.04
N GLY A 60 5.70 12.17 15.74
CA GLY A 60 4.69 13.18 16.08
C GLY A 60 4.00 13.77 14.85
N LEU A 61 3.89 13.00 13.77
CA LEU A 61 3.34 13.45 12.49
C LEU A 61 2.06 12.69 12.13
N ARG A 62 1.36 13.17 11.10
CA ARG A 62 0.24 12.43 10.49
C ARG A 62 0.77 11.29 9.62
N GLN A 63 0.04 10.18 9.56
CA GLN A 63 0.39 9.03 8.70
C GLN A 63 0.61 9.41 7.23
N LYS A 64 -0.22 10.32 6.68
CA LYS A 64 -0.09 10.81 5.30
C LYS A 64 1.28 11.44 5.02
N SER A 65 1.85 12.15 6.00
CA SER A 65 3.19 12.73 5.90
C SER A 65 4.28 11.67 5.78
N ILE A 66 4.19 10.59 6.56
CA ILE A 66 5.13 9.46 6.48
C ILE A 66 5.01 8.77 5.12
N CYS A 67 3.79 8.52 4.65
CA CYS A 67 3.54 7.94 3.33
C CYS A 67 4.15 8.79 2.20
N GLN A 68 3.94 10.10 2.21
CA GLN A 68 4.54 11.03 1.25
C GLN A 68 6.07 11.02 1.31
N ALA A 69 6.63 10.96 2.52
CA ALA A 69 8.08 10.95 2.70
C ALA A 69 8.71 9.66 2.17
N LEU A 70 8.15 8.48 2.49
CA LEU A 70 8.62 7.20 1.98
C LEU A 70 8.58 7.15 0.45
N LYS A 71 7.48 7.63 -0.16
CA LYS A 71 7.34 7.74 -1.62
C LYS A 71 8.36 8.69 -2.23
N ARG A 72 8.55 9.88 -1.64
CA ARG A 72 9.50 10.90 -2.11
C ARG A 72 10.93 10.36 -2.13
N TRP A 73 11.32 9.62 -1.09
CA TRP A 73 12.67 9.08 -0.96
C TRP A 73 12.85 7.68 -1.57
N ARG A 74 11.79 7.13 -2.19
CA ARG A 74 11.76 5.77 -2.79
C ARG A 74 12.20 4.68 -1.82
N LEU A 75 11.79 4.83 -0.57
CA LEU A 75 12.06 3.86 0.49
C LEU A 75 10.92 2.84 0.51
N THR A 76 11.24 1.65 0.03
CA THR A 76 10.32 0.53 -0.03
C THR A 76 10.97 -0.67 0.64
N TYR A 77 10.31 -1.18 1.67
CA TYR A 77 10.72 -2.40 2.35
C TYR A 77 9.67 -3.50 2.11
N LYS A 78 10.13 -4.64 1.60
CA LYS A 78 9.29 -5.83 1.47
C LYS A 78 9.46 -6.66 2.74
N LYS A 79 8.35 -6.92 3.44
CA LYS A 79 8.33 -7.75 4.64
C LYS A 79 8.95 -9.12 4.38
N MET A 80 9.65 -9.65 5.37
CA MET A 80 10.17 -11.01 5.32
C MET A 80 9.00 -12.00 5.22
N ARG A 81 9.18 -13.04 4.40
CA ARG A 81 8.13 -14.06 4.15
C ARG A 81 8.03 -15.13 5.26
N GLY A 82 9.00 -15.19 6.17
CA GLY A 82 8.99 -16.14 7.28
C GLY A 82 7.95 -15.75 8.34
N HIS A 83 7.11 -16.69 8.74
CA HIS A 83 6.25 -16.49 9.90
C HIS A 83 7.12 -16.41 11.17
N PRO A 84 6.92 -15.48 12.11
CA PRO A 84 7.78 -15.32 13.29
C PRO A 84 7.82 -16.54 14.20
N LYS A 85 6.81 -17.42 14.12
CA LYS A 85 6.77 -18.71 14.84
C LYS A 85 7.27 -19.90 14.00
N ALA A 86 7.80 -19.67 12.81
CA ALA A 86 8.37 -20.74 12.01
C ALA A 86 9.69 -21.18 12.66
N ASP A 87 9.77 -22.46 13.05
CA ASP A 87 10.99 -23.07 13.56
C ASP A 87 11.41 -24.22 12.64
N GLU A 88 12.66 -24.19 12.21
CA GLU A 88 13.19 -25.14 11.24
C GLU A 88 13.36 -26.53 11.85
N LYS A 89 13.70 -26.61 13.14
CA LYS A 89 13.88 -27.90 13.82
C LYS A 89 12.56 -28.67 13.91
N THR A 90 11.49 -28.01 14.36
CA THR A 90 10.16 -28.62 14.41
C THR A 90 9.64 -28.99 13.01
N ARG A 91 9.95 -28.17 12.00
CA ARG A 91 9.64 -28.46 10.60
C ARG A 91 10.32 -29.74 10.11
N HIS A 92 11.62 -29.90 10.36
CA HIS A 92 12.36 -31.12 10.00
C HIS A 92 11.83 -32.35 10.74
N LEU A 93 11.59 -32.25 12.05
CA LEU A 93 11.00 -33.35 12.83
C LEU A 93 9.63 -33.79 12.27
N PHE A 94 8.82 -32.84 11.82
CA PHE A 94 7.54 -33.13 11.20
C PHE A 94 7.70 -33.82 9.83
N GLN A 95 8.65 -33.38 9.01
CA GLN A 95 8.96 -34.01 7.72
C GLN A 95 9.46 -35.45 7.90
N ASP A 96 10.37 -35.67 8.84
CA ASP A 96 10.88 -37.00 9.18
C ASP A 96 9.75 -37.92 9.65
N LYS A 97 8.84 -37.38 10.46
CA LYS A 97 7.63 -38.10 10.88
C LYS A 97 6.83 -38.53 9.66
N ILE A 98 6.48 -37.60 8.75
CA ILE A 98 5.73 -37.92 7.52
C ILE A 98 6.43 -39.04 6.71
N ALA A 99 7.74 -38.93 6.49
CA ALA A 99 8.50 -39.91 5.73
C ALA A 99 8.43 -41.32 6.34
N ARG A 100 8.46 -41.44 7.69
CA ARG A 100 8.29 -42.72 8.38
C ARG A 100 6.91 -43.33 8.17
N TYR A 101 5.84 -42.52 8.22
CA TYR A 101 4.47 -43.01 7.99
C TYR A 101 4.28 -43.51 6.55
N GLN A 102 4.86 -42.80 5.57
CA GLN A 102 4.84 -43.20 4.16
C GLN A 102 5.58 -44.54 3.95
N LYS A 103 6.75 -44.73 4.58
CA LYS A 103 7.52 -45.98 4.50
C LYS A 103 6.77 -47.19 5.09
N GLN A 104 5.92 -46.95 6.10
CA GLN A 104 5.14 -48.01 6.76
C GLN A 104 3.81 -48.33 6.05
N VAL A 105 3.51 -47.72 4.89
CA VAL A 105 2.24 -47.86 4.14
C VAL A 105 1.00 -47.60 5.02
N LYS A 106 1.11 -46.64 5.95
CA LYS A 106 -0.03 -46.23 6.79
C LYS A 106 -0.86 -45.16 6.06
N PRO A 107 -2.19 -45.24 6.07
CA PRO A 107 -3.03 -44.26 5.40
C PRO A 107 -2.86 -42.88 6.05
N LEU A 108 -2.47 -41.88 5.25
CA LEU A 108 -2.30 -40.50 5.68
C LEU A 108 -3.51 -39.68 5.22
N VAL A 109 -4.38 -39.33 6.16
CA VAL A 109 -5.60 -38.55 5.89
C VAL A 109 -5.31 -37.07 6.13
N TYR A 110 -5.50 -36.25 5.10
CA TYR A 110 -5.42 -34.79 5.22
C TYR A 110 -6.82 -34.22 5.38
N SER A 111 -7.10 -33.63 6.53
CA SER A 111 -8.35 -32.92 6.79
C SER A 111 -8.16 -31.44 6.46
N MET A 112 -8.50 -31.03 5.25
CA MET A 112 -8.59 -29.61 4.90
C MET A 112 -9.88 -29.07 5.52
N LYS A 113 -9.77 -28.21 6.54
CA LYS A 113 -10.91 -27.41 6.99
C LYS A 113 -11.09 -26.27 6.00
N GLU A 114 -11.63 -26.59 4.83
CA GLU A 114 -12.19 -25.56 3.98
C GLU A 114 -13.41 -25.01 4.73
N THR A 115 -13.24 -23.85 5.36
CA THR A 115 -14.41 -23.01 5.62
C THR A 115 -14.86 -22.52 4.26
N LEU A 116 -15.68 -23.33 3.58
CA LEU A 116 -16.45 -22.84 2.45
C LEU A 116 -17.13 -21.56 2.96
N PRO A 117 -16.96 -20.41 2.28
CA PRO A 117 -17.69 -19.23 2.67
C PRO A 117 -19.17 -19.64 2.65
N THR A 118 -19.80 -19.70 3.82
CA THR A 118 -21.25 -19.84 3.91
C THR A 118 -21.79 -18.68 3.09
N THR A 119 -22.29 -19.01 1.91
CA THR A 119 -22.92 -18.11 0.96
C THR A 119 -24.08 -17.45 1.67
N CYS A 120 -23.81 -16.32 2.33
CA CYS A 120 -24.85 -15.38 2.67
C CYS A 120 -25.28 -14.73 1.37
N GLN A 121 -26.23 -15.35 0.66
CA GLN A 121 -27.44 -14.70 0.13
C GLN A 121 -28.48 -15.79 -0.15
N PRO A 122 -29.67 -15.77 0.48
CA PRO A 122 -30.81 -16.38 -0.17
C PRO A 122 -31.05 -15.60 -1.46
N LEU A 123 -30.99 -16.27 -2.60
CA LEU A 123 -31.52 -15.72 -3.85
C LEU A 123 -32.97 -15.33 -3.57
N ARG A 124 -33.23 -14.02 -3.46
CA ARG A 124 -34.58 -13.50 -3.59
C ARG A 124 -35.03 -13.86 -5.00
N ILE A 125 -35.76 -14.96 -5.13
CA ILE A 125 -36.57 -15.22 -6.31
C ILE A 125 -37.62 -14.11 -6.31
N PHE A 126 -37.34 -13.01 -6.99
CA PHE A 126 -38.41 -12.16 -7.48
C PHE A 126 -39.19 -13.02 -8.47
N SER A 127 -40.31 -13.55 -8.00
CA SER A 127 -41.36 -14.06 -8.86
C SER A 127 -41.80 -12.93 -9.78
N THR A 128 -41.25 -12.91 -10.99
CA THR A 128 -41.85 -12.24 -12.12
C THR A 128 -42.23 -13.33 -13.11
N ARG A 129 -43.47 -13.78 -12.95
CA ARG A 129 -44.37 -14.31 -13.96
C ARG A 129 -43.96 -13.86 -15.38
N SER A 130 -43.25 -14.69 -16.13
CA SER A 130 -43.32 -14.67 -17.60
C SER A 130 -42.75 -15.96 -18.16
N ALA A 131 -43.65 -16.80 -18.65
CA ALA A 131 -43.34 -17.95 -19.48
C ALA A 131 -42.64 -17.49 -20.77
N LEU A 132 -41.56 -18.16 -21.15
CA LEU A 132 -41.28 -18.50 -22.54
C LEU A 132 -40.51 -19.83 -22.54
N PHE A 133 -41.24 -20.85 -22.97
CA PHE A 133 -40.79 -22.22 -23.18
C PHE A 133 -39.84 -22.24 -24.39
N TRP A 134 -38.70 -22.91 -24.29
CA TRP A 134 -37.90 -23.28 -25.47
C TRP A 134 -37.54 -24.76 -25.36
N VAL A 135 -38.23 -25.59 -26.15
CA VAL A 135 -37.94 -27.02 -26.31
C VAL A 135 -36.89 -27.17 -27.41
N PRO A 136 -35.74 -27.82 -27.16
CA PRO A 136 -34.82 -28.20 -28.22
C PRO A 136 -35.45 -29.29 -29.07
N ARG A 137 -35.61 -29.00 -30.38
CA ARG A 137 -36.02 -29.94 -31.41
C ARG A 137 -34.97 -31.05 -31.51
N LEU A 138 -35.32 -32.27 -31.14
CA LEU A 138 -34.54 -33.46 -31.47
C LEU A 138 -34.54 -33.62 -33.00
N ALA A 139 -33.37 -33.54 -33.62
CA ALA A 139 -33.15 -34.05 -34.96
C ALA A 139 -32.45 -35.39 -34.82
N GLY A 140 -33.09 -36.43 -35.39
CA GLY A 140 -32.53 -37.78 -35.52
C GLY A 140 -31.58 -37.91 -36.70
#